data_AF-A0A7S3HBT8-F1
#
_entry.id   AF-A0A7S3HBT8-F1
#
_cell.length_a   1.000
_cell.length_b   1.000
_cell.length_c   1.000
_cell.angle_alpha   90.00
_cell.angle_beta   90.00
_cell.angle_gamma   90.00
#
_symmetry.space_group_name_H-M   'P 1'
#
loop_
_entity.id
_entity.type
_entity.pdbx_description
1 polymer ?
#
loop_
_entity_poly.entity_id
_entity_poly.type
_entity_poly.pdbx_seq_one_letter_code
_entity_poly.pdbx_strand_id
1 'polypeptide(L)'
;MFPGVIDQTLGVKDEAFVSWMRPSAVPRVWNRYGYMEDSYAPGENLTLVIHSRWPLHNISDGFKELVITEYGVFGGRHDLFGYVVTIAGIVSFLLAGAAVAMEWFRPLQYMTDFGQMTDFGHDE
;
A
#
# COMPACT_ATOMS: atom_id res chain seq x y z
N MET A 1 2.21 34.60 5.82
CA MET A 1 3.35 33.70 6.09
C MET A 1 3.79 33.90 7.53
N PHE A 2 4.00 32.84 8.31
CA PHE A 2 4.42 32.95 9.71
C PHE A 2 5.89 33.39 9.80
N PRO A 3 6.20 34.60 10.29
CA PRO A 3 7.58 35.07 10.38
C PRO A 3 8.38 34.21 11.39
N GLY A 4 9.59 33.78 11.01
CA GLY A 4 10.51 33.02 11.88
C GLY A 4 10.41 31.49 11.80
N VAL A 5 9.62 30.92 10.89
CA VAL A 5 9.59 29.46 10.62
C VAL A 5 10.27 29.12 9.28
N ILE A 6 10.23 30.02 8.31
CA ILE A 6 10.84 29.85 6.98
C ILE A 6 11.72 31.07 6.72
N ASP A 7 12.98 30.83 6.37
CA ASP A 7 13.85 31.89 5.85
C ASP A 7 13.40 32.25 4.43
N GLN A 8 12.99 33.51 4.22
CA GLN A 8 12.51 33.98 2.92
C GLN A 8 13.58 33.85 1.83
N THR A 9 14.86 33.78 2.19
CA THR A 9 15.96 33.59 1.26
C THR A 9 16.09 32.14 0.78
N LEU A 10 15.65 31.17 1.58
CA LEU A 10 15.65 29.75 1.27
C LEU A 10 14.38 29.33 0.52
N GLY A 11 13.21 29.87 0.87
CA GLY A 11 11.97 29.72 0.11
C GLY A 11 11.69 28.28 -0.35
N VAL A 12 11.67 28.04 -1.67
CA VAL A 12 11.43 26.72 -2.30
C VAL A 12 12.59 25.71 -2.15
N LYS A 13 13.73 26.12 -1.59
CA LYS A 13 14.85 25.22 -1.30
C LYS A 13 14.70 24.52 0.05
N ASP A 14 13.75 24.96 0.89
CA ASP A 14 13.43 24.32 2.15
C ASP A 14 12.54 23.09 1.91
N GLU A 15 13.06 21.89 2.21
CA GLU A 15 12.35 20.63 2.04
C GLU A 15 11.03 20.57 2.84
N ALA A 16 11.00 21.16 4.03
CA ALA A 16 9.80 21.20 4.87
C ALA A 16 8.72 22.09 4.25
N PHE A 17 9.12 23.20 3.61
CA PHE A 17 8.19 24.04 2.87
C PHE A 17 7.68 23.35 1.61
N VAL A 18 8.57 22.72 0.83
CA VAL A 18 8.19 21.98 -0.38
C VAL A 18 7.23 20.84 -0.06
N SER A 19 7.47 20.08 1.01
CA SER A 19 6.56 19.00 1.43
C SER A 19 5.18 19.53 1.83
N TRP A 20 5.11 20.68 2.49
CA TRP A 20 3.86 21.33 2.86
C TRP A 20 3.07 21.86 1.66
N MET A 21 3.75 22.30 0.60
CA MET A 21 3.12 22.78 -0.62
C MET A 21 2.48 21.66 -1.47
N ARG A 22 2.74 20.38 -1.15
CA ARG A 22 2.06 19.24 -1.76
C ARG A 22 0.81 18.90 -0.95
N PRO A 23 -0.41 19.26 -1.40
CA PRO A 23 -1.62 18.95 -0.66
C PRO A 23 -1.84 17.44 -0.57
N SER A 24 -2.24 16.98 0.62
CA SER A 24 -2.64 15.59 0.84
C SER A 24 -3.99 15.30 0.17
N ALA A 25 -4.14 14.10 -0.38
CA ALA A 25 -5.42 13.61 -0.90
C ALA A 25 -6.40 13.19 0.22
N VAL A 26 -5.91 13.01 1.44
CA VAL A 26 -6.69 12.53 2.61
C VAL A 26 -6.62 13.50 3.80
N PRO A 27 -7.64 13.53 4.67
CA PRO A 27 -7.70 14.45 5.83
C PRO A 27 -6.56 14.27 6.84
N ARG A 28 -6.03 13.04 6.95
CA ARG A 28 -4.86 12.74 7.78
C ARG A 28 -3.60 13.07 6.96
N VAL A 29 -3.01 14.23 7.20
CA VAL A 29 -1.81 14.69 6.47
C VAL A 29 -0.55 14.08 7.10
N TRP A 30 0.27 13.41 6.28
CA TRP A 30 1.55 12.84 6.68
C TRP A 30 2.66 13.49 5.87
N ASN A 31 3.43 14.37 6.51
CA ASN A 31 4.57 15.05 5.90
C ASN A 31 5.84 14.65 6.62
N ARG A 32 6.86 14.27 5.84
CA ARG A 32 8.19 13.96 6.36
C ARG A 32 8.87 15.24 6.82
N TYR A 33 9.28 15.27 8.09
CA TYR A 33 10.03 16.39 8.64
C TYR A 33 11.55 16.26 8.42
N GLY A 34 12.05 15.02 8.40
CA GLY A 34 13.45 14.70 8.17
C GLY A 34 13.69 13.20 8.17
N TYR A 35 14.95 12.79 8.09
CA TYR A 35 15.40 11.41 8.19
C TYR A 35 16.68 11.34 9.03
N MET A 36 16.93 10.18 9.62
CA MET A 36 18.16 9.87 10.34
C MET A 36 18.85 8.75 9.57
N GLU A 37 20.11 8.95 9.18
CA GLU A 37 20.90 7.92 8.47
C GLU A 37 21.59 6.96 9.43
N ASP A 38 21.73 7.35 10.70
CA ASP A 38 22.41 6.56 11.72
C ASP A 38 21.54 5.39 12.20
N SER A 39 22.19 4.25 12.43
CA SER A 39 21.57 3.09 13.06
C SER A 39 21.58 3.27 14.58
N TYR A 40 20.41 3.15 15.19
CA TYR A 40 20.26 3.18 16.65
C TYR A 40 20.24 1.76 17.22
N ALA A 41 20.96 1.55 18.31
CA ALA A 41 20.94 0.27 19.01
C ALA A 41 19.70 0.17 19.93
N PRO A 42 19.19 -1.04 20.19
CA PRO A 42 18.14 -1.23 21.19
C PRO A 42 18.58 -0.69 22.56
N GLY A 43 17.77 0.19 23.16
CA GLY A 43 18.05 0.80 24.46
C GLY A 43 18.78 2.15 24.40
N GLU A 44 19.06 2.66 23.20
CA GLU A 44 19.58 4.01 23.03
C GLU A 44 18.49 5.07 23.24
N ASN A 45 18.84 6.18 23.87
CA ASN A 45 17.89 7.23 24.23
C ASN A 45 17.85 8.33 23.16
N LEU A 46 16.74 8.40 22.42
CA LEU A 46 16.45 9.51 21.52
C LEU A 46 15.70 10.61 22.25
N THR A 47 16.28 11.82 22.30
CA THR A 47 15.61 12.99 22.89
C THR A 47 15.10 13.93 21.80
N LEU A 48 13.79 14.21 21.83
CA LEU A 48 13.13 15.07 20.84
C LEU A 48 12.56 16.30 21.53
N VAL A 49 12.96 17.48 21.07
CA VAL A 49 12.43 18.76 21.57
C VAL A 49 11.47 19.33 20.53
N ILE A 50 10.18 19.36 20.85
CA ILE A 50 9.12 19.84 19.94
C ILE A 50 8.63 21.21 20.41
N HIS A 51 8.76 22.21 19.54
CA HIS A 51 8.20 23.53 19.79
C HIS A 51 6.81 23.66 19.15
N SER A 52 5.75 23.64 19.96
CA SER A 52 4.38 23.77 19.48
C SER A 52 4.05 25.22 19.10
N ARG A 53 4.26 25.57 17.82
CA ARG A 53 3.99 26.91 17.28
C ARG A 53 2.67 27.01 16.49
N TRP A 54 2.00 25.90 16.26
CA TRP A 54 0.78 25.85 15.46
C TRP A 54 -0.41 25.36 16.31
N PRO A 55 -1.34 26.23 16.69
CA PRO A 55 -2.44 25.86 17.56
C PRO A 55 -3.58 25.20 16.76
N LEU A 56 -4.21 24.16 17.33
CA LEU A 56 -5.30 23.39 16.70
C LEU A 56 -6.70 23.84 17.14
N HIS A 57 -6.80 24.87 18.00
CA HIS A 57 -8.05 25.31 18.64
C HIS A 57 -9.25 25.54 17.71
N ASN A 58 -9.02 25.85 16.43
CA ASN A 58 -10.08 26.11 15.45
C ASN A 58 -10.54 24.85 14.69
N ILE A 59 -9.91 23.69 14.92
CA ILE A 59 -10.22 22.42 14.26
C ILE A 59 -10.84 21.50 15.31
N SER A 60 -12.13 21.23 15.20
CA SER A 60 -12.81 20.24 16.05
C SER A 60 -12.13 18.87 15.88
N ASP A 61 -11.73 18.26 17.00
CA ASP A 61 -11.06 16.94 17.06
C ASP A 61 -9.74 16.82 16.28
N GLY A 62 -9.08 17.95 15.98
CA GLY A 62 -7.76 17.96 15.37
C GLY A 62 -6.66 17.52 16.35
N PHE A 63 -5.90 16.49 16.00
CA PHE A 63 -4.72 16.07 16.76
C PHE A 63 -3.45 16.17 15.89
N LYS A 64 -2.29 16.15 16.56
CA LYS A 64 -0.97 16.07 15.93
C LYS A 64 -0.22 14.90 16.51
N GLU A 65 0.54 14.25 15.65
CA GLU A 65 1.30 13.05 15.98
C GLU A 65 2.67 13.16 15.34
N LEU A 66 3.72 12.79 16.08
CA LEU A 66 5.06 12.59 15.55
C LEU A 66 5.28 11.08 15.45
N VAL A 67 5.50 10.61 14.22
CA VAL A 67 5.71 9.19 13.94
C VAL A 67 7.16 9.00 13.50
N ILE A 68 7.87 8.10 14.19
CA ILE A 68 9.18 7.62 13.77
C ILE A 68 8.97 6.25 13.16
N THR A 69 9.38 6.08 11.91
CA THR A 69 9.18 4.85 11.17
C THR A 69 10.36 4.60 10.25
N GLU A 70 10.63 3.32 10.01
CA GLU A 70 11.57 2.88 9.01
C GLU A 70 10.85 2.63 7.69
N TYR A 71 11.50 2.99 6.59
CA TYR A 71 10.97 2.76 5.25
C TYR A 71 11.61 1.52 4.65
N GLY A 72 10.78 0.56 4.24
CA GLY A 72 11.19 -0.55 3.39
C GLY A 72 11.08 -0.21 1.91
N VAL A 73 11.39 -1.19 1.06
CA VAL A 73 11.28 -1.07 -0.42
C VAL A 73 9.86 -0.71 -0.87
N PHE A 74 8.85 -1.15 -0.11
CA PHE A 74 7.43 -0.87 -0.39
C PHE A 74 6.88 0.36 0.37
N GLY A 75 7.75 1.14 1.00
CA GLY A 75 7.39 2.31 1.80
C GLY A 75 7.22 1.98 3.27
N GLY A 76 6.33 2.73 3.94
CA GLY A 76 6.02 2.55 5.36
C GLY A 76 5.15 1.32 5.61
N ARG A 77 4.88 1.04 6.88
CA ARG A 77 4.06 -0.12 7.28
C ARG A 77 2.63 0.00 6.73
N HIS A 78 2.23 -0.95 5.89
CA HIS A 78 0.88 -1.03 5.33
C HIS A 78 0.45 -2.49 5.08
N ASP A 79 -0.25 -3.07 6.05
CA ASP A 79 -0.54 -4.51 6.10
C ASP A 79 -1.61 -4.95 5.07
N LEU A 80 -2.45 -4.01 4.59
CA LEU A 80 -3.55 -4.29 3.67
C LEU A 80 -3.07 -4.76 2.29
N PHE A 81 -1.93 -4.26 1.80
CA PHE A 81 -1.41 -4.67 0.48
C PHE A 81 -1.08 -6.16 0.44
N GLY A 82 -0.39 -6.66 1.47
CA GLY A 82 -0.08 -8.08 1.60
C GLY A 82 -1.35 -8.94 1.71
N TYR A 83 -2.36 -8.45 2.44
CA TYR A 83 -3.63 -9.15 2.59
C TYR A 83 -4.37 -9.31 1.25
N VAL A 84 -4.48 -8.24 0.46
CA VAL A 84 -5.16 -8.27 -0.84
C VAL A 84 -4.47 -9.23 -1.81
N VAL A 85 -3.15 -9.18 -1.89
CA VAL A 85 -2.37 -10.08 -2.78
C VAL A 85 -2.51 -11.54 -2.35
N THR A 86 -2.48 -11.80 -1.04
CA THR A 86 -2.65 -13.16 -0.50
C THR A 86 -4.03 -13.72 -0.80
N ILE A 87 -5.10 -12.94 -0.61
CA ILE A 87 -6.46 -13.38 -0.94
C ILE A 87 -6.60 -13.66 -2.44
N ALA A 88 -6.11 -12.77 -3.30
CA ALA A 88 -6.15 -12.98 -4.74
C ALA A 88 -5.41 -14.26 -5.16
N GLY A 89 -4.27 -14.54 -4.51
CA GLY A 89 -3.52 -15.79 -4.69
C GLY A 89 -4.32 -17.03 -4.27
N ILE A 90 -4.97 -16.99 -3.11
CA ILE A 90 -5.81 -18.11 -2.64
C ILE A 90 -6.98 -18.35 -3.59
N VAL A 91 -7.69 -17.29 -3.99
CA VAL A 91 -8.85 -17.41 -4.90
C VAL A 91 -8.43 -18.00 -6.25
N SER A 92 -7.34 -17.51 -6.85
CA SER A 92 -6.83 -18.05 -8.11
C SER A 92 -6.35 -19.49 -7.99
N PHE A 93 -5.70 -19.85 -6.88
CA PHE A 93 -5.28 -21.24 -6.63
C PHE A 93 -6.47 -22.19 -6.48
N LEU A 94 -7.52 -21.79 -5.76
CA LEU A 94 -8.74 -22.59 -5.61
C LEU A 94 -9.48 -22.77 -6.94
N LEU A 95 -9.55 -21.72 -7.77
CA LEU A 95 -10.15 -21.81 -9.10
C LEU A 95 -9.37 -22.74 -10.02
N ALA A 96 -8.03 -22.66 -10.00
CA ALA A 96 -7.18 -23.57 -10.77
C ALA A 96 -7.33 -25.02 -10.29
N GLY A 97 -7.35 -25.26 -8.97
CA GLY A 97 -7.59 -26.59 -8.41
C GLY A 97 -8.96 -27.16 -8.78
N ALA A 98 -10.00 -26.32 -8.76
CA ALA A 98 -11.34 -26.70 -9.19
C ALA A 98 -11.39 -27.06 -10.69
N ALA A 99 -10.72 -26.29 -11.54
CA ALA A 99 -10.62 -26.58 -12.97
C ALA A 99 -9.96 -27.94 -13.23
N VAL A 100 -8.80 -28.19 -12.61
CA VAL A 100 -8.09 -29.47 -12.73
C VAL A 100 -8.92 -30.63 -12.20
N ALA A 101 -9.60 -30.46 -11.06
CA ALA A 101 -10.49 -31.47 -10.51
C ALA A 101 -11.64 -31.78 -11.48
N MET A 102 -12.28 -30.77 -12.06
CA MET A 102 -13.35 -30.96 -13.05
C MET A 102 -12.87 -31.74 -14.27
N GLU A 103 -11.69 -31.43 -14.79
CA GLU A 103 -11.08 -32.16 -15.92
C GLU A 103 -10.77 -33.61 -15.54
N TRP A 104 -10.22 -33.83 -14.34
CA TRP A 104 -9.88 -35.16 -13.83
C TRP A 104 -11.11 -36.05 -13.61
N PHE A 105 -12.21 -35.48 -13.13
CA PHE A 105 -13.47 -36.20 -12.92
C PHE A 105 -14.33 -36.33 -14.18
N ARG A 106 -13.97 -35.66 -15.29
CA ARG A 106 -14.66 -35.79 -16.59
C ARG A 106 -13.80 -36.50 -17.66
N PRO A 107 -13.35 -37.75 -17.47
CA PRO A 107 -12.60 -38.47 -18.50
C PRO A 107 -13.47 -39.07 -19.63
N LEU A 108 -14.81 -38.90 -19.66
CA LEU A 108 -15.67 -39.76 -20.50
C LEU A 108 -16.69 -39.09 -21.45
N GLN A 109 -16.89 -37.76 -21.43
CA GLN A 109 -17.92 -37.14 -22.31
C GLN A 109 -17.39 -36.70 -23.69
N TYR A 110 -16.10 -36.38 -23.80
CA TYR A 110 -15.51 -35.95 -25.07
C TYR A 110 -15.32 -37.11 -26.08
N MET A 111 -15.21 -38.36 -25.62
CA MET A 111 -15.17 -39.53 -26.51
C MET A 111 -16.56 -39.91 -27.05
N THR A 112 -17.63 -39.68 -26.29
CA THR A 112 -19.01 -39.95 -26.76
C THR A 112 -19.50 -38.97 -27.81
N ASP A 113 -19.16 -37.67 -27.72
CA ASP A 113 -19.52 -36.68 -28.74
C ASP A 113 -18.72 -36.88 -30.04
N PHE A 114 -17.44 -37.25 -29.95
CA PHE A 114 -16.60 -37.50 -31.14
C PHE A 114 -17.03 -38.78 -31.89
N GLY A 115 -17.49 -39.81 -31.17
CA GLY A 115 -18.01 -41.05 -31.77
C GLY A 115 -19.32 -40.86 -32.52
N GLN A 116 -20.20 -39.95 -32.07
CA GLN A 116 -21.43 -39.62 -32.81
C GLN A 116 -21.13 -38.84 -34.10
N MET A 117 -20.13 -37.95 -34.11
CA MET A 117 -19.76 -37.20 -35.33
C MET A 117 -19.16 -38.07 -36.44
N THR A 118 -18.52 -39.20 -36.09
CA THR A 118 -18.00 -40.16 -37.08
C THR A 118 -19.07 -41.08 -37.67
N ASP A 119 -20.18 -41.30 -36.95
CA ASP A 119 -21.29 -42.16 -37.42
C ASP A 119 -22.19 -41.43 -38.43
N PHE A 120 -22.37 -40.11 -38.30
CA PHE A 120 -23.10 -39.29 -39.28
C PHE A 120 -22.37 -39.09 -40.62
N GLY A 121 -21.11 -39.53 -40.74
CA GLY A 121 -20.31 -39.42 -41.97
C GLY A 121 -20.28 -40.68 -42.84
N HIS A 122 -20.98 -41.75 -42.44
CA HIS A 122 -20.94 -43.03 -43.16
C HIS A 122 -22.25 -43.38 -43.90
N ASP A 123 -23.25 -42.51 -43.84
CA ASP A 123 -24.59 -42.71 -44.43
C ASP A 123 -24.85 -41.83 -45.68
N GLU A 124 -23.83 -41.59 -46.52
CA GLU A 124 -23.95 -40.98 -47.86
C GLU A 124 -23.44 -41.89 -48.99
#